data_AF-A0A9J6F9U2-F1
#
_entry.id   AF-A0A9J6F9U2-F1
#
_cell.length_a   1.000
_cell.length_b   1.000
_cell.length_c   1.000
_cell.angle_alpha   90.00
_cell.angle_beta   90.00
_cell.angle_gamma   90.00
#
_symmetry.space_group_name_H-M   'P 1'
#
loop_
_entity.id
_entity.type
_entity.pdbx_description
1 polymer ?
#
loop_
_entity_poly.entity_id
_entity_poly.type
_entity_poly.pdbx_seq_one_letter_code
_entity_poly.pdbx_strand_id
1 'polypeptide(L)'
;MGGVHVCDQLLEYYRISIKTKKWTLKVSLHMVDLSIVNAWMQYREDCRRNGAQRRDTMDLLQFHLAIGEALCASLTRSRSDNSESLCLPDVHVDKAIRVAKISGVDIHIDGFDHFPTVSLQFVRKALELDGCSVTLQAMHGITGSHTNPNNFEKMRVSLAFQLFGEKVIHGLQLYKSGIEDTCGDITATLKFFK
;
A
#
# COMPACT_ATOMS: atom_id res chain seq x y z
N MET A 1 28.24 34.93 11.50
CA MET A 1 27.63 33.70 12.06
C MET A 1 26.09 33.65 11.98
N GLY A 2 25.41 34.55 11.26
CA GLY A 2 23.93 34.57 11.21
C GLY A 2 23.26 33.64 10.17
N GLY A 3 24.01 33.04 9.25
CA GLY A 3 23.42 32.29 8.13
C GLY A 3 22.66 31.03 8.54
N VAL A 4 23.17 30.29 9.53
CA VAL A 4 22.52 29.06 10.02
C VAL A 4 21.18 29.39 10.70
N HIS A 5 21.14 30.44 11.53
CA HIS A 5 19.91 30.87 12.21
C HIS A 5 18.81 31.31 11.24
N VAL A 6 19.18 31.96 10.12
CA VAL A 6 18.21 32.33 9.08
C VAL A 6 17.64 31.08 8.41
N CYS A 7 18.47 30.08 8.11
CA CYS A 7 18.01 28.82 7.54
C CYS A 7 17.07 28.06 8.50
N ASP A 8 17.44 27.96 9.78
CA ASP A 8 16.62 27.34 10.82
C ASP A 8 15.26 28.04 10.97
N GLN A 9 15.26 29.37 10.92
CA GLN A 9 14.03 30.17 10.95
C GLN A 9 13.15 29.92 9.72
N LEU A 10 13.75 29.84 8.52
CA LEU A 10 13.03 29.56 7.28
C LEU A 10 12.42 28.16 7.26
N LEU A 11 13.13 27.19 7.83
CA LEU A 11 12.66 25.82 8.00
C LEU A 11 11.42 25.73 8.90
N GLU A 12 11.30 26.59 9.90
CA GLU A 12 10.17 26.56 10.83
C GLU A 12 8.86 27.06 10.19
N TYR A 13 8.91 28.03 9.27
CA TYR A 13 7.71 28.65 8.69
C TYR A 13 6.82 27.67 7.92
N TYR A 14 7.40 26.79 7.10
CA TYR A 14 6.65 25.87 6.22
C TYR A 14 7.09 24.42 6.35
N ARG A 15 7.43 24.01 7.58
CA ARG A 15 7.90 22.66 7.90
C ARG A 15 6.89 21.56 7.55
N ILE A 16 7.32 20.51 6.86
CA ILE A 16 6.52 19.31 6.64
C ILE A 16 6.45 18.51 7.95
N SER A 17 5.35 18.68 8.70
CA SER A 17 5.15 18.02 9.99
C SER A 17 4.18 16.84 9.85
N ILE A 18 4.70 15.61 10.02
CA ILE A 18 3.90 14.38 10.08
C ILE A 18 3.98 13.77 11.48
N LYS A 19 2.82 13.44 12.07
CA LYS A 19 2.74 12.72 13.34
C LYS A 19 3.16 11.25 13.14
N THR A 20 4.44 10.96 13.39
CA THR A 20 5.00 9.60 13.29
C THR A 20 5.94 9.30 14.46
N LYS A 21 6.00 8.02 14.87
CA LYS A 21 6.99 7.53 15.84
C LYS A 21 8.33 7.16 15.17
N LYS A 22 8.35 6.96 13.85
CA LYS A 22 9.54 6.56 13.10
C LYS A 22 10.48 7.77 12.94
N TRP A 23 11.60 7.80 13.66
CA TRP A 23 12.55 8.91 13.62
C TRP A 23 13.16 9.11 12.23
N THR A 24 13.40 8.03 11.48
CA THR A 24 13.98 8.09 10.13
C THR A 24 13.11 8.90 9.18
N LEU A 25 11.77 8.75 9.25
CA LEU A 25 10.86 9.53 8.41
C LEU A 25 10.92 11.02 8.77
N LYS A 26 11.07 11.37 10.05
CA LYS A 26 11.26 12.78 10.46
C LYS A 26 12.53 13.37 9.87
N VAL A 27 13.63 12.60 9.87
CA VAL A 27 14.90 13.03 9.27
C VAL A 27 14.77 13.17 7.76
N SER A 28 14.14 12.21 7.07
CA SER A 28 13.92 12.29 5.62
C SER A 28 13.12 13.52 5.22
N LEU A 29 12.02 13.82 5.93
CA LEU A 29 11.21 15.01 5.66
C LEU A 29 11.97 16.30 5.95
N HIS A 30 12.76 16.33 7.03
CA HIS A 30 13.62 17.46 7.34
C HIS A 30 14.67 17.73 6.24
N MET A 31 15.25 16.68 5.65
CA MET A 31 16.17 16.83 4.51
C MET A 31 15.47 17.40 3.27
N VAL A 32 14.21 17.02 3.02
CA VAL A 32 13.39 17.60 1.94
C VAL A 32 13.14 19.08 2.22
N ASP A 33 12.67 19.45 3.41
CA ASP A 33 12.45 20.84 3.80
C ASP A 33 13.74 21.68 3.64
N LEU A 34 14.87 21.15 4.10
CA LEU A 34 16.18 21.80 3.98
C LEU A 34 16.59 22.00 2.51
N SER A 35 16.34 21.01 1.66
CA SER A 35 16.63 21.13 0.23
C SER A 35 15.79 22.22 -0.44
N ILE A 36 14.51 22.36 -0.08
CA ILE A 36 13.61 23.36 -0.65
C ILE A 36 14.04 24.77 -0.21
N VAL A 37 14.33 24.96 1.07
CA VAL A 37 14.79 26.25 1.60
C VAL A 37 16.11 26.67 0.95
N ASN A 38 17.05 25.74 0.78
CA ASN A 38 18.31 25.99 0.09
C ASN A 38 18.10 26.34 -1.39
N ALA A 39 17.23 25.61 -2.09
CA ALA A 39 16.88 25.90 -3.48
C ALA A 39 16.23 27.28 -3.64
N TRP A 40 15.37 27.69 -2.70
CA TRP A 40 14.77 29.02 -2.70
C TRP A 40 15.80 30.13 -2.49
N MET A 41 16.77 29.92 -1.58
CA MET A 41 17.86 30.88 -1.38
C MET A 41 18.70 31.04 -2.65
N GLN A 42 19.00 29.94 -3.34
CA GLN A 42 19.71 29.97 -4.61
C GLN A 42 18.88 30.66 -5.70
N TYR A 43 17.60 30.33 -5.83
CA TYR A 43 16.66 30.98 -6.75
C TYR A 43 16.65 32.50 -6.57
N ARG A 44 16.59 32.99 -5.33
CA ARG A 44 16.62 34.44 -5.05
C ARG A 44 17.91 35.11 -5.50
N GLU A 45 19.04 34.44 -5.30
CA GLU A 45 20.34 34.95 -5.73
C GLU A 45 20.45 34.97 -7.26
N ASP A 46 19.92 33.95 -7.94
CA ASP A 46 19.88 33.89 -9.40
C ASP A 46 18.95 34.98 -9.99
N CYS A 47 17.78 35.21 -9.40
CA CYS A 47 16.91 36.33 -9.74
C CYS A 47 17.63 37.68 -9.60
N ARG A 48 18.39 37.86 -8.50
CA ARG A 48 19.16 39.08 -8.25
C ARG A 48 20.25 39.28 -9.31
N ARG A 49 20.96 38.21 -9.69
CA ARG A 49 22.00 38.24 -10.73
C ARG A 49 21.44 38.55 -12.11
N ASN A 50 20.24 38.07 -12.41
CA ASN A 50 19.55 38.31 -13.67
C ASN A 50 18.80 39.66 -13.71
N GLY A 51 18.95 40.51 -12.68
CA GLY A 51 18.31 41.83 -12.62
C GLY A 51 16.78 41.79 -12.44
N ALA A 52 16.23 40.66 -12.00
CA ALA A 52 14.80 40.55 -11.73
C ALA A 52 14.41 41.47 -10.57
N GLN A 53 13.25 42.12 -10.69
CA GLN A 53 12.77 42.97 -9.61
C GLN A 53 12.25 42.12 -8.47
N ARG A 54 12.31 42.65 -7.24
CA ARG A 54 11.85 41.95 -6.04
C ARG A 54 10.38 41.52 -6.11
N ARG A 55 9.57 42.27 -6.86
CA ARG A 55 8.14 41.98 -7.12
C ARG A 55 7.91 40.77 -8.03
N ASP A 56 8.89 40.45 -8.87
CA ASP A 56 8.82 39.34 -9.83
C ASP A 56 9.44 38.06 -9.25
N THR A 57 10.07 38.16 -8.07
CA THR A 57 10.66 37.01 -7.36
C THR A 57 9.61 36.39 -6.43
N MET A 58 9.45 35.08 -6.53
CA MET A 58 8.49 34.32 -5.72
C MET A 58 8.88 34.35 -4.24
N ASP A 59 7.90 34.52 -3.36
CA ASP A 59 8.09 34.30 -1.94
C ASP A 59 8.29 32.80 -1.63
N LEU A 60 8.66 32.48 -0.39
CA LEU A 60 8.96 31.09 -0.01
C LEU A 60 7.74 30.17 -0.14
N LEU A 61 6.53 30.65 0.19
CA LEU A 61 5.31 29.86 0.11
C LEU A 61 4.93 29.56 -1.35
N GLN A 62 4.96 30.57 -2.22
CA GLN A 62 4.72 30.43 -3.65
C GLN A 62 5.73 29.47 -4.28
N PHE A 63 6.99 29.55 -3.87
CA PHE A 63 8.02 28.61 -4.32
C PHE A 63 7.73 27.17 -3.87
N HIS A 64 7.33 26.98 -2.61
CA HIS A 64 6.90 25.66 -2.11
C HIS A 64 5.69 25.11 -2.89
N LEU A 65 4.68 25.94 -3.16
CA LEU A 65 3.50 25.54 -3.93
C LEU A 65 3.87 25.16 -5.36
N ALA A 66 4.71 25.97 -6.04
CA ALA A 66 5.17 25.69 -7.40
C ALA A 66 5.93 24.35 -7.48
N ILE A 67 6.75 24.03 -6.49
CA ILE A 67 7.40 22.71 -6.39
C ILE A 67 6.35 21.61 -6.23
N GLY A 68 5.38 21.79 -5.34
CA GLY A 68 4.29 20.84 -5.13
C GLY A 68 3.49 20.56 -6.39
N GLU A 69 3.11 21.62 -7.12
CA GLU A 69 2.39 21.52 -8.40
C GLU A 69 3.23 20.81 -9.47
N ALA A 70 4.50 21.17 -9.62
CA ALA A 70 5.41 20.53 -10.57
C ALA A 70 5.58 19.03 -10.29
N LEU A 71 5.75 18.65 -9.03
CA LEU A 71 5.87 17.26 -8.63
C LEU A 71 4.57 16.48 -8.87
N CYS A 72 3.41 17.07 -8.52
CA CYS A 72 2.11 16.46 -8.79
C CYS A 72 1.85 16.27 -10.30
N ALA A 73 2.16 17.27 -11.12
CA ALA A 73 2.02 17.19 -12.58
C ALA A 73 2.99 16.18 -13.21
N SER A 74 4.19 16.01 -12.66
CA SER A 74 5.13 14.99 -13.13
C SER A 74 4.61 13.56 -12.88
N LEU A 75 3.90 13.35 -11.76
CA LEU A 75 3.34 12.06 -11.39
C LEU A 75 2.12 11.67 -12.24
N THR A 76 1.33 12.64 -12.70
CA THR A 76 0.20 12.38 -13.61
C THR A 76 0.69 12.02 -15.00
N ARG A 77 1.81 12.58 -15.47
CA ARG A 77 2.41 12.27 -16.77
C ARG A 77 2.90 10.82 -16.87
N SER A 78 3.45 10.25 -15.79
CA SER A 78 3.80 8.82 -15.72
C SER A 78 2.60 7.89 -15.55
N ARG A 79 1.45 8.41 -15.12
CA ARG A 79 0.19 7.66 -14.99
C ARG A 79 -0.70 7.75 -16.23
N SER A 80 -0.44 8.72 -17.11
CA SER A 80 -1.28 9.06 -18.27
C SER A 80 -1.08 8.18 -19.51
N ASP A 81 -0.16 7.21 -19.49
CA ASP A 81 -0.15 6.14 -20.51
C ASP A 81 -1.24 5.07 -20.29
N ASN A 82 -2.14 5.31 -19.33
CA ASN A 82 -3.44 4.67 -19.23
C ASN A 82 -4.47 5.80 -19.00
N SER A 83 -5.37 6.02 -19.97
CA SER A 83 -6.41 7.08 -20.01
C SER A 83 -7.17 7.25 -18.67
N GLU A 84 -7.75 8.39 -18.28
CA GLU A 84 -8.52 9.40 -19.02
C GLU A 84 -8.84 10.60 -18.08
N SER A 85 -9.17 11.75 -18.67
CA SER A 85 -9.72 13.02 -18.16
C SER A 85 -9.99 13.23 -16.65
N LEU A 86 -9.49 14.37 -16.15
CA LEU A 86 -9.85 15.02 -14.89
C LEU A 86 -11.36 15.23 -14.73
N CYS A 87 -11.91 14.76 -13.60
CA CYS A 87 -12.96 15.45 -12.86
C CYS A 87 -12.66 15.29 -11.36
N LEU A 88 -12.52 16.40 -10.65
CA LEU A 88 -12.58 16.41 -9.19
C LEU A 88 -14.02 16.11 -8.76
N PRO A 89 -14.20 15.27 -7.74
CA PRO A 89 -15.08 15.67 -6.66
C PRO A 89 -14.41 15.49 -5.29
N ASP A 90 -14.71 16.44 -4.41
CA ASP A 90 -14.48 16.38 -2.96
C ASP A 90 -15.17 15.14 -2.37
N VAL A 91 -14.40 14.15 -1.90
CA VAL A 91 -14.93 13.01 -1.13
C VAL A 91 -13.88 12.55 -0.10
N HIS A 92 -14.35 12.47 1.15
CA HIS A 92 -13.76 11.87 2.34
C HIS A 92 -12.65 10.83 2.08
N VAL A 93 -11.44 11.11 2.60
CA VAL A 93 -10.34 10.15 2.63
C VAL A 93 -10.55 9.18 3.79
N ASP A 94 -11.38 8.16 3.57
CA ASP A 94 -11.14 6.89 4.24
C ASP A 94 -9.91 6.26 3.59
N LYS A 95 -8.85 6.08 4.38
CA LYS A 95 -7.62 5.41 3.92
C LYS A 95 -7.92 3.95 3.61
N ALA A 96 -8.38 3.68 2.39
CA ALA A 96 -8.33 2.36 1.82
C ALA A 96 -6.87 1.91 1.78
N ILE A 97 -6.59 0.77 2.42
CA ILE A 97 -5.32 0.06 2.33
C ILE A 97 -5.01 -0.07 0.83
N ARG A 98 -3.89 0.48 0.37
CA ARG A 98 -3.45 0.32 -1.03
C ARG A 98 -3.10 -1.14 -1.23
N VAL A 99 -4.05 -1.93 -1.73
CA VAL A 99 -3.77 -3.25 -2.27
C VAL A 99 -2.91 -3.02 -3.51
N ALA A 100 -1.73 -3.63 -3.57
CA ALA A 100 -0.86 -3.56 -4.73
C ALA A 100 -1.65 -4.00 -5.97
N LYS A 101 -1.49 -3.29 -7.09
CA LYS A 101 -2.11 -3.65 -8.36
C LYS A 101 -1.59 -5.04 -8.74
N ILE A 102 -2.47 -6.04 -8.71
CA ILE A 102 -2.16 -7.41 -9.14
C ILE A 102 -1.70 -7.31 -10.60
N SER A 103 -0.53 -7.89 -10.88
CA SER A 103 0.04 -8.04 -12.22
C SER A 103 -0.99 -8.66 -13.18
N GLY A 104 -0.97 -8.26 -14.46
CA GLY A 104 -1.81 -8.88 -15.48
C GLY A 104 -1.56 -10.39 -15.58
N VAL A 105 -2.61 -11.14 -15.96
CA VAL A 105 -2.65 -12.62 -16.00
C VAL A 105 -1.45 -13.24 -16.73
N ASP A 106 -0.83 -12.53 -17.67
CA ASP A 106 0.27 -13.03 -18.49
C ASP A 106 1.65 -13.07 -17.80
N ILE A 107 1.85 -12.37 -16.68
CA ILE A 107 3.15 -12.36 -15.96
C ILE A 107 3.38 -13.68 -15.19
N HIS A 108 2.30 -14.41 -14.89
CA HIS A 108 2.33 -15.60 -14.02
C HIS A 108 2.83 -16.88 -14.72
N ILE A 109 3.18 -16.79 -16.01
CA ILE A 109 3.54 -17.94 -16.87
C ILE A 109 4.92 -17.76 -17.55
N ASP A 110 5.70 -16.76 -17.15
CA ASP A 110 6.99 -16.42 -17.78
C ASP A 110 8.17 -17.32 -17.39
N GLY A 111 7.94 -18.36 -16.57
CA GLY A 111 8.96 -19.33 -16.18
C GLY A 111 9.99 -18.82 -15.17
N PHE A 112 9.81 -17.63 -14.59
CA PHE A 112 10.54 -17.21 -13.39
C PHE A 112 9.76 -17.62 -12.13
N ASP A 113 10.47 -18.00 -11.05
CA ASP A 113 9.92 -18.43 -9.75
C ASP A 113 9.10 -17.32 -9.08
N HIS A 114 7.85 -17.16 -9.53
CA HIS A 114 6.89 -16.26 -8.94
C HIS A 114 6.40 -16.78 -7.60
N PHE A 115 6.05 -15.85 -6.69
CA PHE A 115 5.45 -16.20 -5.41
C PHE A 115 4.14 -16.95 -5.68
N PRO A 116 3.97 -18.17 -5.14
CA PRO A 116 2.87 -19.00 -5.58
C PRO A 116 1.54 -18.43 -5.09
N THR A 117 0.48 -18.58 -5.89
CA THR A 117 -0.82 -18.00 -5.59
C THR A 117 -1.50 -18.75 -4.45
N VAL A 118 -1.43 -18.18 -3.25
CA VAL A 118 -2.19 -18.64 -2.10
C VAL A 118 -3.61 -18.08 -2.20
N SER A 119 -4.62 -18.95 -2.20
CA SER A 119 -6.01 -18.54 -2.29
C SER A 119 -6.87 -19.20 -1.22
N LEU A 120 -7.91 -18.49 -0.75
CA LEU A 120 -8.91 -19.08 0.14
C LEU A 120 -9.90 -20.00 -0.59
N GLN A 121 -9.83 -20.10 -1.93
CA GLN A 121 -10.68 -20.98 -2.72
C GLN A 121 -10.47 -22.45 -2.33
N PHE A 122 -9.21 -22.82 -2.06
CA PHE A 122 -8.84 -24.17 -1.60
C PHE A 122 -9.50 -24.52 -0.25
N VAL A 123 -9.50 -23.58 0.70
CA VAL A 123 -10.13 -23.75 2.02
C VAL A 123 -11.65 -23.84 1.91
N ARG A 124 -12.25 -23.01 1.04
CA ARG A 124 -13.69 -23.05 0.79
C ARG A 124 -14.11 -24.40 0.19
N LYS A 125 -13.33 -24.93 -0.74
CA LYS A 125 -13.62 -26.24 -1.35
C LYS A 125 -13.46 -27.38 -0.36
N ALA A 126 -12.41 -27.33 0.47
CA ALA A 126 -12.22 -28.28 1.56
C ALA A 126 -13.43 -28.30 2.52
N LEU A 127 -13.96 -27.12 2.88
CA LEU A 127 -15.11 -27.00 3.76
C LEU A 127 -16.40 -27.55 3.13
N GLU A 128 -16.58 -27.38 1.82
CA GLU A 128 -17.71 -27.96 1.08
C GLU A 128 -17.64 -29.49 1.08
N LEU A 129 -16.46 -30.06 0.81
CA LEU A 129 -16.23 -31.51 0.82
C LEU A 129 -16.41 -32.10 2.24
N ASP A 130 -15.95 -31.38 3.26
CA ASP A 130 -16.11 -31.77 4.67
C ASP A 130 -17.57 -31.72 5.13
N GLY A 131 -18.35 -30.75 4.62
CA GLY A 131 -19.78 -30.63 4.91
C GLY A 131 -20.62 -31.76 4.30
N CYS A 132 -20.17 -32.35 3.19
CA CYS A 132 -20.82 -33.50 2.57
C CYS A 132 -20.38 -34.86 3.16
N SER A 133 -19.26 -34.89 3.90
CA SER A 133 -18.72 -36.11 4.51
C SER A 133 -19.48 -36.46 5.80
N VAL A 134 -20.11 -37.65 5.81
CA VAL A 134 -20.82 -38.17 6.99
C VAL A 134 -19.90 -38.97 7.91
N THR A 135 -18.78 -39.47 7.39
CA THR A 135 -17.93 -40.47 8.06
C THR A 135 -16.76 -39.86 8.84
N LEU A 136 -16.20 -38.76 8.34
CA LEU A 136 -15.10 -38.06 9.00
C LEU A 136 -15.19 -36.59 8.61
N GLN A 137 -15.52 -35.77 9.59
CA GLN A 137 -15.35 -34.32 9.49
C GLN A 137 -13.94 -34.02 10.01
N ALA A 138 -13.16 -33.22 9.30
CA ALA A 138 -11.82 -32.79 9.70
C ALA A 138 -11.80 -31.33 10.16
N MET A 139 -12.76 -30.53 9.69
CA MET A 139 -12.80 -29.08 9.88
C MET A 139 -13.94 -28.66 10.83
N HIS A 140 -14.20 -29.41 11.91
CA HIS A 140 -15.31 -29.12 12.82
C HIS A 140 -15.16 -27.76 13.49
N GLY A 141 -16.21 -26.94 13.38
CA GLY A 141 -16.23 -25.59 13.93
C GLY A 141 -15.62 -24.52 13.02
N ILE A 142 -15.11 -24.89 11.85
CA ILE A 142 -14.85 -23.96 10.76
C ILE A 142 -16.15 -23.78 9.97
N THR A 143 -16.48 -22.54 9.65
CA THR A 143 -17.74 -22.17 8.99
C THR A 143 -17.49 -21.12 7.91
N GLY A 144 -18.51 -20.81 7.11
CA GLY A 144 -18.44 -19.75 6.10
C GLY A 144 -17.98 -18.38 6.65
N SER A 145 -18.25 -18.09 7.93
CA SER A 145 -17.77 -16.87 8.62
C SER A 145 -16.24 -16.76 8.66
N HIS A 146 -15.51 -17.87 8.55
CA HIS A 146 -14.05 -17.88 8.54
C HIS A 146 -13.50 -17.52 7.16
N THR A 147 -14.16 -17.98 6.09
CA THR A 147 -13.72 -17.74 4.70
C THR A 147 -14.29 -16.45 4.10
N ASN A 148 -15.49 -16.04 4.52
CA ASN A 148 -16.18 -14.85 4.01
C ASN A 148 -16.84 -14.05 5.15
N PRO A 149 -16.03 -13.44 6.05
CA PRO A 149 -16.52 -12.74 7.22
C PRO A 149 -17.27 -11.44 6.87
N ASN A 150 -18.38 -11.18 7.56
CA ASN A 150 -19.06 -9.88 7.56
C ASN A 150 -18.25 -8.80 8.32
N ASN A 151 -18.70 -7.54 8.29
CA ASN A 151 -17.97 -6.43 8.93
C ASN A 151 -17.75 -6.60 10.45
N PHE A 152 -18.67 -7.24 11.16
CA PHE A 152 -18.52 -7.53 12.59
C PHE A 152 -17.59 -8.72 12.83
N GLU A 153 -17.68 -9.76 12.01
CA GLU A 153 -16.82 -10.95 12.07
C GLU A 153 -15.36 -10.62 11.78
N LYS A 154 -15.09 -9.66 10.88
CA LYS A 154 -13.73 -9.16 10.62
C LYS A 154 -13.03 -8.60 11.85
N MET A 155 -13.79 -8.11 12.84
CA MET A 155 -13.23 -7.61 14.10
C MET A 155 -12.85 -8.74 15.08
N ARG A 156 -13.31 -9.96 14.83
CA ARG A 156 -13.09 -11.12 15.71
C ARG A 156 -11.83 -11.87 15.29
N VAL A 157 -10.70 -11.49 15.87
CA VAL A 157 -9.39 -12.14 15.60
C VAL A 157 -9.43 -13.66 15.86
N SER A 158 -10.32 -14.14 16.73
CA SER A 158 -10.54 -15.57 16.98
C SER A 158 -10.83 -16.37 15.70
N LEU A 159 -11.59 -15.80 14.74
CA LEU A 159 -11.92 -16.48 13.49
C LEU A 159 -10.67 -16.66 12.61
N ALA A 160 -9.76 -15.68 12.62
CA ALA A 160 -8.50 -15.80 11.91
C ALA A 160 -7.60 -16.88 12.54
N PHE A 161 -7.50 -16.92 13.87
CA PHE A 161 -6.72 -17.97 14.55
C PHE A 161 -7.28 -19.37 14.30
N GLN A 162 -8.61 -19.52 14.22
CA GLN A 162 -9.24 -20.78 13.88
C GLN A 162 -9.02 -21.17 12.43
N LEU A 163 -9.05 -20.19 11.50
CA LEU A 163 -8.78 -20.41 10.08
C LEU A 163 -7.34 -20.87 9.81
N PHE A 164 -6.36 -20.29 10.51
CA PHE A 164 -4.94 -20.70 10.41
C PHE A 164 -4.56 -21.79 11.42
N GLY A 165 -5.54 -22.55 11.91
CA GLY A 165 -5.32 -23.62 12.87
C GLY A 165 -5.15 -25.00 12.22
N GLU A 166 -4.68 -25.96 13.02
CA GLU A 166 -4.45 -27.36 12.64
C GLU A 166 -5.66 -28.03 11.97
N LYS A 167 -6.87 -27.66 12.37
CA LYS A 167 -8.11 -28.20 11.78
C LYS A 167 -8.19 -27.96 10.27
N VAL A 168 -7.80 -26.76 9.83
CA VAL A 168 -7.80 -26.41 8.42
C VAL A 168 -6.67 -27.12 7.69
N ILE A 169 -5.49 -27.23 8.30
CA ILE A 169 -4.35 -27.95 7.75
C ILE A 169 -4.70 -29.43 7.51
N HIS A 170 -5.26 -30.10 8.51
CA HIS A 170 -5.69 -31.50 8.39
C HIS A 170 -6.80 -31.66 7.35
N GLY A 171 -7.76 -30.75 7.29
CA GLY A 171 -8.81 -30.75 6.26
C GLY A 171 -8.25 -30.62 4.84
N LEU A 172 -7.32 -29.68 4.62
CA LEU A 172 -6.66 -29.50 3.33
C LEU A 172 -5.83 -30.73 2.93
N GLN A 173 -5.19 -31.40 3.89
CA GLN A 173 -4.44 -32.63 3.64
C GLN A 173 -5.36 -33.81 3.33
N LEU A 174 -6.49 -33.95 4.03
CA LEU A 174 -7.44 -35.03 3.84
C LEU A 174 -8.14 -34.95 2.48
N TYR A 175 -8.59 -33.75 2.09
CA TYR A 175 -9.31 -33.53 0.84
C TYR A 175 -8.41 -33.12 -0.33
N LYS A 176 -7.10 -33.34 -0.21
CA LYS A 176 -6.09 -32.89 -1.16
C LYS A 176 -6.46 -33.23 -2.62
N SER A 177 -6.74 -34.50 -2.91
CA SER A 177 -7.03 -34.96 -4.28
C SER A 177 -8.28 -34.30 -4.86
N GLY A 178 -9.37 -34.21 -4.08
CA GLY A 178 -10.63 -33.60 -4.56
C GLY A 178 -10.54 -32.09 -4.75
N ILE A 179 -9.64 -31.43 -4.02
CA ILE A 179 -9.36 -30.00 -4.20
C ILE A 179 -8.49 -29.79 -5.44
N GLU A 180 -7.46 -30.62 -5.65
CA GLU A 180 -6.57 -30.54 -6.81
C GLU A 180 -7.33 -30.74 -8.13
N ASP A 181 -8.32 -31.64 -8.16
CA ASP A 181 -9.18 -31.88 -9.33
C ASP A 181 -10.02 -30.65 -9.73
N THR A 182 -10.38 -29.79 -8.77
CA THR A 182 -11.28 -28.64 -9.01
C THR A 182 -10.52 -27.31 -9.13
N CYS A 183 -9.49 -27.12 -8.32
CA CYS A 183 -8.83 -25.83 -8.10
C CYS A 183 -7.35 -25.81 -8.52
N GLY A 184 -6.76 -26.95 -8.91
CA GLY A 184 -5.35 -27.05 -9.27
C GLY A 184 -4.41 -27.25 -8.07
N ASP A 185 -3.11 -27.01 -8.26
CA ASP A 185 -2.08 -27.31 -7.26
C ASP A 185 -2.27 -26.57 -5.93
N ILE A 186 -2.44 -27.35 -4.85
CA ILE A 186 -2.67 -26.87 -3.49
C ILE A 186 -1.36 -26.73 -2.68
N THR A 187 -0.23 -27.20 -3.21
CA THR A 187 1.07 -27.28 -2.50
C THR A 187 1.49 -25.95 -1.89
N ALA A 188 1.30 -24.86 -2.62
CA ALA A 188 1.59 -23.51 -2.16
C ALA A 188 0.76 -23.09 -0.95
N THR A 189 -0.55 -23.37 -1.00
CA THR A 189 -1.48 -23.03 0.07
C THR A 189 -1.20 -23.89 1.31
N LEU A 190 -0.95 -25.19 1.13
CA LEU A 190 -0.54 -26.06 2.24
C LEU A 190 0.77 -25.59 2.90
N LYS A 191 1.75 -25.13 2.12
CA LYS A 191 3.00 -24.58 2.63
C LYS A 191 2.81 -23.26 3.37
N PHE A 192 1.83 -22.45 2.96
CA PHE A 192 1.52 -21.18 3.62
C PHE A 192 0.80 -21.35 4.95
N PHE A 193 -0.05 -22.37 5.08
CA PHE A 193 -0.81 -22.65 6.31
C PHE A 193 0.01 -23.41 7.37
N LYS A 194 1.20 -23.92 7.01
CA LYS A 194 2.12 -24.64 7.90
C LYS A 194 3.15 -23.69 8.51
#